data_AF-A0A0C2BZS9-F1
#
_entry.id   AF-A0A0C2BZS9-F1
#
_cell.length_a   1.000
_cell.length_b   1.000
_cell.length_c   1.000
_cell.angle_alpha   90.00
_cell.angle_beta   90.00
_cell.angle_gamma   90.00
#
_symmetry.space_group_name_H-M   'P 1'
#
loop_
_entity.id
_entity.type
_entity.pdbx_description
1 polymer ?
#
loop_
_entity_poly.entity_id
_entity_poly.type
_entity_poly.pdbx_seq_one_letter_code
_entity_poly.pdbx_strand_id
1 'polypeptide(L)' 'MHDCLRSQIFATAQQLRIHTSNELRLHVGVRAAVIIESCTNIRMAPYR' A
#
# COMPACT_ATOMS: atom_id res chain seq x y z
N MET A 1 -3.20 -4.10 -6.13
CA MET A 1 -2.72 -2.91 -6.85
C MET A 1 -1.44 -3.31 -7.56
N HIS A 2 -1.30 -2.94 -8.83
CA HIS A 2 -0.18 -3.35 -9.68
C HIS A 2 0.45 -2.10 -10.32
N ASP A 3 1.77 -2.12 -10.49
CA ASP A 3 2.54 -1.14 -11.28
C ASP A 3 2.30 0.33 -10.90
N CYS A 4 2.13 0.59 -9.60
CA CYS A 4 1.97 1.96 -9.09
C CYS A 4 3.36 2.58 -8.86
N LEU A 5 3.55 3.85 -9.27
CA LEU A 5 4.81 4.57 -9.10
C LEU A 5 4.55 5.96 -8.53
N ARG A 6 5.27 6.32 -7.45
CA ARG A 6 5.26 7.68 -6.85
C ARG A 6 3.86 8.15 -6.41
N SER A 7 3.03 7.22 -5.97
CA SER A 7 1.63 7.49 -5.61
C SER A 7 1.42 7.59 -4.10
N GLN A 8 0.48 8.43 -3.70
CA GLN A 8 -0.08 8.43 -2.36
C GLN A 8 -1.45 7.75 -2.38
N ILE A 9 -1.66 6.78 -1.50
CA ILE A 9 -2.81 5.88 -1.54
C ILE A 9 -3.48 5.89 -0.18
N PHE A 10 -4.78 6.16 -0.20
CA PHE A 10 -5.65 6.22 0.96
C PHE A 10 -6.68 5.10 0.80
N ALA A 11 -6.61 4.07 1.65
CA ALA A 11 -7.50 2.93 1.51
C ALA A 11 -7.88 2.31 2.86
N THR A 12 -9.16 1.99 3.03
CA THR A 12 -9.65 1.10 4.07
C THR A 12 -10.10 -0.20 3.45
N ALA A 13 -9.62 -1.33 3.95
CA ALA A 13 -9.95 -2.64 3.38
C ALA A 13 -9.87 -3.74 4.45
N GLN A 14 -10.45 -4.91 4.17
CA GLN A 14 -10.16 -6.10 4.97
C GLN A 14 -8.72 -6.56 4.74
N GLN A 15 -8.30 -6.61 3.48
CA GLN A 15 -6.95 -6.95 3.05
C GLN A 15 -6.52 -6.05 1.89
N LEU A 16 -5.26 -5.63 1.87
CA LEU A 16 -4.67 -4.84 0.78
C LEU A 16 -3.48 -5.61 0.20
N ARG A 17 -3.44 -5.80 -1.13
CA ARG A 17 -2.33 -6.46 -1.81
C ARG A 17 -1.70 -5.55 -2.84
N ILE A 18 -0.39 -5.41 -2.79
CA ILE A 18 0.41 -4.51 -3.61
C ILE A 18 1.51 -5.32 -4.28
N HIS A 19 1.61 -5.19 -5.60
CA HIS A 19 2.54 -5.94 -6.42
C HIS A 19 3.30 -5.01 -7.37
N THR A 20 4.59 -5.27 -7.58
CA THR A 20 5.43 -4.59 -8.59
C THR A 20 5.31 -3.06 -8.53
N SER A 21 5.28 -2.46 -7.34
CA SER A 21 5.03 -1.03 -7.17
C SER A 21 6.16 -0.33 -6.41
N ASN A 22 6.44 0.93 -6.74
CA ASN A 22 7.62 1.65 -6.25
C ASN A 22 7.26 3.05 -5.73
N GLU A 23 7.96 3.48 -4.68
CA GLU A 23 7.84 4.84 -4.10
C GLU A 23 6.41 5.18 -3.65
N LEU A 24 5.75 4.27 -2.92
CA LEU A 24 4.38 4.48 -2.47
C LEU A 24 4.31 5.06 -1.05
N ARG A 25 3.39 6.01 -0.85
CA ARG A 25 2.96 6.47 0.48
C ARG A 25 1.55 5.97 0.77
N LEU A 26 1.44 5.02 1.67
CA LEU A 26 0.20 4.34 2.03
C LEU A 26 -0.33 4.91 3.35
N HIS A 27 -1.55 5.44 3.33
CA HIS A 27 -2.37 5.70 4.51
C HIS A 27 -3.48 4.67 4.52
N VAL A 28 -3.37 3.66 5.37
CA VAL A 28 -4.22 2.47 5.24
C VAL A 28 -4.84 2.05 6.55
N GLY A 29 -6.15 1.76 6.50
CA GLY A 29 -6.96 1.26 7.59
C GLY A 29 -7.34 -0.17 7.27
N VAL A 30 -6.41 -1.09 7.51
CA VAL A 30 -6.58 -2.51 7.13
C VAL A 30 -6.86 -3.35 8.35
N ARG A 31 -7.91 -4.17 8.30
CA ARG A 31 -8.35 -4.98 9.44
C ARG A 31 -7.55 -6.27 9.62
N ALA A 32 -7.10 -6.89 8.53
CA ALA A 32 -6.35 -8.12 8.56
C ALA A 32 -4.87 -7.91 8.22
N ALA A 33 -4.55 -7.71 6.93
CA ALA A 33 -3.16 -7.66 6.49
C ALA A 33 -2.95 -6.80 5.23
N VAL A 34 -1.78 -6.19 5.15
CA VAL A 34 -1.22 -5.60 3.93
C VAL A 34 -0.14 -6.54 3.40
N ILE A 35 -0.30 -7.04 2.18
CA ILE A 35 0.65 -7.92 1.50
C ILE A 35 1.39 -7.10 0.43
N ILE A 36 2.71 -7.12 0.50
CA ILE A 36 3.60 -6.36 -0.40
C ILE A 36 4.55 -7.34 -1.06
N GLU A 37 4.55 -7.38 -2.39
CA GLU A 37 5.33 -8.32 -3.20
C GLU A 37 6.06 -7.57 -4.33
N SER A 38 7.37 -7.81 -4.47
CA SER A 38 8.20 -7.17 -5.51
C SER A 38 8.10 -5.64 -5.55
N CYS A 39 8.02 -4.99 -4.38
CA CYS A 39 7.89 -3.53 -4.27
C CYS A 39 9.13 -2.90 -3.63
N THR A 40 9.41 -1.63 -3.96
CA THR A 40 10.51 -0.87 -3.35
C THR A 40 10.06 0.47 -2.78
N ASN A 41 10.73 0.93 -1.71
CA ASN A 41 10.51 2.24 -1.08
C ASN A 41 9.03 2.52 -0.71
N ILE A 42 8.41 1.59 0.01
CA ILE A 42 7.03 1.72 0.52
C ILE A 42 7.06 2.35 1.91
N ARG A 43 6.26 3.40 2.11
CA ARG A 43 6.05 4.06 3.41
C ARG A 43 4.60 3.90 3.81
N MET A 44 4.36 3.38 5.02
CA MET A 44 3.01 3.13 5.52
C MET A 44 2.74 3.93 6.79
N ALA A 45 1.54 4.50 6.87
CA ALA A 45 1.00 5.21 8.02
C ALA A 45 -0.46 4.78 8.25
N PRO A 46 -0.98 4.88 9.48
CA PRO A 46 -2.39 4.62 9.74
C PRO A 46 -3.29 5.59 8.97
N TYR A 47 -4.43 5.09 8.51
CA TYR A 47 -5.50 5.94 7.97
C TYR A 47 -6.05 6.81 9.10
N ARG A 48 -6.11 8.12 8.87
CA ARG A 48 -6.69 9.12 9.76
C ARG A 48 -7.88 9.78 9.06
#